data_AF-A0A661QE32-F1
#
_entry.id   AF-A0A661QE32-F1
#
_cell.length_a   1.000
_cell.length_b   1.000
_cell.length_c   1.000
_cell.angle_alpha   90.00
_cell.angle_beta   90.00
_cell.angle_gamma   90.00
#
_symmetry.space_group_name_H-M   'P 1'
#
loop_
_entity.id
_entity.type
_entity.pdbx_description
1 polymer ?
#
loop_
_entity_poly.entity_id
_entity_poly.type
_entity_poly.pdbx_seq_one_letter_code
_entity_poly.pdbx_strand_id
1 'polypeptide(L)'
;MTALQFLERRFSALGEGDYAAVYDSYHHDAPFLQQFGSRSSYILFAEQQLSGIEIKNWYCLNQRRVDETQQEALLVMELGTEAGSQFFYELAMLINTDAGWRYHSAQKLGADDYPGFPDKIDFHHFDRAAQKIRF
;
A
#
# COMPACT_ATOMS: atom_id res chain seq x y z
N MET A 1 13.68 12.73 3.68
CA MET A 1 12.25 12.39 3.50
C MET A 1 11.90 11.33 4.52
N THR A 2 10.83 11.52 5.30
CA THR A 2 10.34 10.50 6.24
C THR A 2 9.58 9.40 5.51
N ALA A 3 9.31 8.28 6.17
CA ALA A 3 8.47 7.20 5.62
C ALA A 3 7.05 7.70 5.30
N LEU A 4 6.48 8.57 6.15
CA LEU A 4 5.17 9.17 5.90
C LEU A 4 5.17 10.07 4.66
N GLN A 5 6.17 10.94 4.50
CA GLN A 5 6.30 11.78 3.30
C GLN A 5 6.48 10.97 2.01
N PHE A 6 7.14 9.81 2.11
CA PHE A 6 7.22 8.86 0.99
C PHE A 6 5.85 8.30 0.63
N LEU A 7 5.08 7.85 1.61
CA LEU A 7 3.72 7.33 1.41
C LEU A 7 2.80 8.41 0.83
N GLU A 8 2.87 9.64 1.33
CA GLU A 8 2.10 10.77 0.80
C GLU A 8 2.32 10.97 -0.70
N ARG A 9 3.58 10.97 -1.14
CA ARG A 9 3.90 11.09 -2.57
C ARG A 9 3.39 9.91 -3.37
N ARG A 10 3.54 8.69 -2.86
CA ARG A 10 3.10 7.47 -3.53
C ARG A 10 1.58 7.43 -3.68
N PHE A 11 0.82 7.80 -2.65
CA PHE A 11 -0.65 7.85 -2.70
C PHE A 11 -1.16 9.01 -3.55
N SER A 12 -0.47 10.17 -3.57
CA SER A 12 -0.78 11.25 -4.52
C SER A 12 -0.64 10.77 -5.96
N ALA A 13 0.48 10.12 -6.29
CA ALA A 13 0.70 9.55 -7.62
C ALA A 13 -0.38 8.53 -7.98
N LEU A 14 -0.78 7.66 -7.05
CA LEU A 14 -1.84 6.68 -7.28
C LEU A 14 -3.20 7.36 -7.52
N GLY A 15 -3.54 8.40 -6.75
CA GLY A 15 -4.78 9.18 -6.93
C GLY A 15 -4.81 10.01 -8.22
N GLU A 16 -3.65 10.45 -8.70
CA GLU A 16 -3.48 11.19 -9.96
C GLU A 16 -3.39 10.25 -11.20
N GLY A 17 -3.38 8.93 -10.99
CA GLY A 17 -3.18 7.95 -12.06
C GLY A 17 -1.74 7.89 -12.60
N ASP A 18 -0.76 8.45 -11.90
CA ASP A 18 0.66 8.32 -12.21
C ASP A 18 1.20 6.95 -11.77
N TYR A 19 0.73 5.90 -12.46
CA TYR A 19 1.15 4.52 -12.22
C TYR A 19 2.64 4.31 -12.47
N ALA A 20 3.25 5.17 -13.29
CA ALA A 20 4.68 5.21 -13.51
C ALA A 20 5.42 5.52 -12.19
N ALA A 21 5.06 6.61 -11.50
CA ALA A 21 5.65 6.96 -10.21
C ALA A 21 5.34 5.93 -9.12
N VAL A 22 4.15 5.30 -9.14
CA VAL A 22 3.83 4.20 -8.23
C VAL A 22 4.77 3.02 -8.46
N TYR A 23 5.01 2.62 -9.70
CA TYR A 23 5.96 1.54 -10.03
C TYR A 23 7.39 1.88 -9.58
N ASP A 24 7.86 3.09 -9.91
CA ASP A 24 9.23 3.53 -9.66
C ASP A 24 9.54 3.70 -8.15
N SER A 25 8.51 3.71 -7.29
CA SER A 25 8.66 3.82 -5.83
C SER A 25 8.85 2.49 -5.11
N TYR A 26 8.75 1.35 -5.80
CA TYR A 26 9.01 0.04 -5.21
C TYR A 26 10.50 -0.21 -4.93
N HIS A 27 10.77 -1.04 -3.93
CA HIS A 27 12.10 -1.60 -3.68
C HIS A 27 12.43 -2.63 -4.76
N HIS A 28 13.69 -2.74 -5.17
CA HIS A 28 14.09 -3.64 -6.27
C HIS A 28 13.81 -5.13 -5.99
N ASP A 29 13.83 -5.52 -4.71
CA ASP A 29 13.49 -6.88 -4.26
C ASP A 29 11.98 -7.08 -3.94
N ALA A 30 11.13 -6.09 -4.20
CA ALA A 30 9.69 -6.20 -3.93
C ALA A 30 9.08 -7.39 -4.71
N PRO A 31 8.28 -8.28 -4.06
CA PRO A 31 7.58 -9.37 -4.73
C PRO A 31 6.72 -8.88 -5.90
N PHE A 32 6.09 -7.71 -5.73
CA PHE A 32 5.39 -7.01 -6.79
C PHE A 32 6.17 -6.89 -8.11
N LEU A 33 7.47 -6.59 -8.07
CA LEU A 33 8.30 -6.47 -9.27
C LEU A 33 8.61 -7.83 -9.92
N GLN A 34 8.50 -8.93 -9.19
CA GLN A 34 8.58 -10.28 -9.77
C GLN A 34 7.32 -10.61 -10.59
N GLN A 35 6.16 -10.15 -10.13
CA GLN A 35 4.89 -10.28 -10.86
C GLN A 35 4.85 -9.32 -12.07
N PHE A 36 5.31 -8.08 -11.89
CA PHE A 36 5.37 -7.06 -12.92
C PHE A 36 6.81 -6.74 -13.28
N GLY A 37 7.46 -7.64 -14.02
CA GLY A 37 8.87 -7.48 -14.42
C GLY A 37 9.16 -6.31 -15.37
N SER A 38 8.13 -5.58 -15.82
CA SER A 38 8.33 -4.36 -16.60
C SER A 38 7.36 -3.24 -16.20
N ARG A 39 7.90 -2.03 -16.15
CA ARG A 39 7.16 -0.79 -15.90
C ARG A 39 5.97 -0.64 -16.85
N SER A 40 6.18 -0.86 -18.15
CA SER A 40 5.12 -0.75 -19.16
C SER A 40 4.02 -1.78 -18.96
N SER A 41 4.35 -3.02 -18.57
CA SER A 41 3.34 -4.05 -18.30
C SER A 41 2.46 -3.70 -17.10
N TYR A 42 3.05 -3.11 -16.06
CA TYR A 42 2.27 -2.64 -14.92
C TYR A 42 1.38 -1.45 -15.27
N ILE A 43 1.90 -0.45 -15.98
CA ILE A 43 1.11 0.74 -16.37
C ILE A 43 -0.13 0.30 -17.17
N LEU A 44 0.05 -0.57 -18.16
CA LEU A 44 -1.07 -1.09 -18.96
C LEU A 44 -2.09 -1.84 -18.08
N PHE A 45 -1.61 -2.68 -17.16
CA PHE A 45 -2.48 -3.38 -16.21
C PHE A 45 -3.24 -2.39 -15.31
N ALA A 46 -2.55 -1.39 -14.77
CA ALA A 46 -3.11 -0.40 -13.85
C ALA A 46 -4.17 0.47 -14.54
N GLU A 47 -3.92 0.93 -15.77
CA GLU A 47 -4.90 1.67 -16.56
C GLU A 47 -6.18 0.86 -16.81
N GLN A 48 -6.05 -0.45 -17.04
CA GLN A 48 -7.19 -1.33 -17.31
C GLN A 48 -7.96 -1.72 -16.04
N GLN A 49 -7.27 -1.91 -14.92
CA GLN A 49 -7.85 -2.51 -13.71
C GLN A 49 -8.15 -1.49 -12.60
N LEU A 50 -7.41 -0.38 -12.56
CA LEU A 50 -7.48 0.59 -11.46
C LEU A 50 -8.16 1.90 -11.84
N SER A 51 -8.38 2.18 -13.14
CA SER A 51 -9.00 3.44 -13.59
C SER A 51 -10.43 3.68 -13.08
N GLY A 52 -11.15 2.61 -12.70
CA GLY A 52 -12.47 2.70 -12.08
C GLY A 52 -12.46 2.77 -10.54
N ILE A 53 -11.27 2.83 -9.93
CA ILE A 53 -11.09 2.86 -8.48
C ILE A 53 -10.59 4.23 -8.06
N GLU A 54 -11.33 4.90 -7.18
CA GLU A 54 -10.97 6.19 -6.62
C GLU A 54 -10.45 6.02 -5.19
N ILE A 55 -9.31 6.62 -4.86
CA ILE A 55 -8.87 6.76 -3.46
C ILE A 55 -9.53 8.00 -2.87
N LYS A 56 -10.66 7.81 -2.20
CA LYS A 56 -11.40 8.92 -1.57
C LYS A 56 -10.66 9.50 -0.39
N ASN A 57 -10.04 8.63 0.40
CA ASN A 57 -9.26 9.02 1.57
C ASN A 57 -8.21 7.95 1.87
N TRP A 58 -7.10 8.38 2.47
CA TRP A 58 -6.15 7.46 3.07
C TRP A 58 -5.45 8.14 4.25
N TYR A 59 -5.01 7.34 5.21
CA TYR A 59 -4.20 7.84 6.32
C TYR A 59 -3.33 6.74 6.91
N CYS A 60 -2.19 7.15 7.46
CA CYS A 60 -1.33 6.29 8.25
C CYS A 60 -1.74 6.37 9.72
N LEU A 61 -2.30 5.29 10.24
CA LEU A 61 -2.78 5.23 11.63
C LEU A 61 -1.64 5.05 12.62
N ASN A 62 -0.66 4.21 12.28
CA ASN A 62 0.49 3.95 13.14
C ASN A 62 1.70 3.45 12.34
N GLN A 63 2.89 3.54 12.92
CA GLN A 63 4.14 3.06 12.35
C GLN A 63 4.93 2.29 13.42
N ARG A 64 5.54 1.17 13.04
CA ARG A 64 6.49 0.44 13.91
C ARG A 64 7.78 0.17 13.19
N ARG A 65 8.90 0.35 13.88
CA ARG A 65 10.22 -0.02 13.38
C ARG A 65 10.37 -1.53 13.49
N VAL A 66 10.79 -2.18 12.40
CA VAL A 66 11.09 -3.62 12.39
C VAL A 66 12.58 -3.83 12.67
N ASP A 67 13.43 -3.06 11.99
CA ASP A 67 14.87 -3.02 12.22
C ASP A 67 15.45 -1.63 11.87
N GLU A 68 16.77 -1.54 11.68
CA GLU A 68 17.42 -0.27 11.41
C GLU A 68 16.95 0.43 10.13
N THR A 69 16.62 -0.33 9.09
CA THR A 69 16.26 0.17 7.76
C THR A 69 14.80 -0.11 7.40
N GLN A 70 14.12 -0.96 8.15
CA GLN A 70 12.76 -1.41 7.87
C GLN A 70 11.73 -0.82 8.82
N GLN A 71 10.60 -0.42 8.24
CA GLN A 71 9.46 0.11 8.97
C GLN A 71 8.16 -0.44 8.41
N GLU A 72 7.25 -0.80 9.30
CA GLU A 72 5.87 -1.08 8.93
C GLU A 72 4.99 0.14 9.17
N ALA A 73 4.10 0.42 8.22
CA ALA A 73 3.08 1.45 8.32
C ALA A 73 1.69 0.80 8.23
N LEU A 74 0.86 1.07 9.23
CA LEU A 74 -0.55 0.70 9.23
C LEU A 74 -1.34 1.79 8.50
N LEU A 75 -1.93 1.41 7.38
CA LEU A 75 -2.64 2.28 6.46
C LEU A 75 -4.10 1.90 6.43
N VAL A 76 -4.94 2.92 6.38
CA VAL A 76 -6.36 2.81 6.09
C VAL A 76 -6.63 3.57 4.80
N MET A 77 -7.37 2.96 3.89
CA MET A 77 -7.79 3.58 2.64
C MET A 77 -9.29 3.40 2.46
N GLU A 78 -9.98 4.47 2.06
CA GLU A 78 -11.34 4.39 1.54
C GLU A 78 -11.26 4.37 0.02
N LEU A 79 -11.64 3.22 -0.57
CA LEU A 79 -11.68 3.05 -2.01
C LEU A 79 -13.12 3.13 -2.51
N GLY A 80 -13.35 3.98 -3.50
CA GLY A 80 -14.62 4.14 -4.21
C GLY A 80 -14.65 3.41 -5.54
N THR A 81 -15.80 2.86 -5.88
CA THR A 81 -16.17 2.36 -7.21
C THR A 81 -17.59 2.83 -7.54
N GLU A 82 -18.10 2.53 -8.73
CA GLU A 82 -19.50 2.78 -9.09
C GLU A 82 -20.50 2.10 -8.13
N ALA A 83 -20.10 0.99 -7.49
CA ALA A 83 -20.93 0.25 -6.54
C ALA A 83 -20.96 0.84 -5.12
N GLY A 84 -20.14 1.86 -4.84
CA GLY A 84 -20.00 2.48 -3.51
C GLY A 84 -18.55 2.55 -3.04
N SER A 85 -18.35 2.96 -1.78
CA SER A 85 -17.03 2.94 -1.14
C SER A 85 -16.92 1.94 -0.01
N GLN A 86 -15.70 1.47 0.22
CA GLN A 86 -15.36 0.54 1.28
C GLN A 86 -13.96 0.83 1.83
N PHE A 87 -13.75 0.48 3.10
CA PHE A 87 -12.43 0.59 3.72
C PHE A 87 -11.59 -0.65 3.44
N PHE A 88 -10.32 -0.41 3.14
CA PHE A 88 -9.27 -1.40 3.05
C PHE A 88 -8.14 -1.03 3.98
N TYR A 89 -7.46 -2.06 4.48
CA TYR A 89 -6.39 -1.89 5.43
C TYR A 89 -5.12 -2.53 4.91
N GLU A 90 -4.02 -1.83 5.09
CA GLU A 90 -2.70 -2.30 4.66
C GLU A 90 -1.69 -2.21 5.80
N LEU A 91 -0.93 -3.28 5.98
CA LEU A 91 0.32 -3.23 6.71
C LEU A 91 1.45 -3.20 5.68
N ALA A 92 1.91 -2.00 5.34
CA ALA A 92 2.97 -1.79 4.35
C ALA A 92 4.35 -1.93 4.97
N MET A 93 5.23 -2.70 4.34
CA MET A 93 6.66 -2.77 4.64
C MET A 93 7.39 -1.75 3.78
N LEU A 94 8.15 -0.88 4.44
CA LEU A 94 8.98 0.15 3.83
C LEU A 94 10.44 -0.13 4.16
N ILE A 95 11.31 0.04 3.18
CA ILE A 95 12.76 -0.13 3.33
C ILE A 95 13.44 1.19 3.03
N ASN A 96 14.27 1.67 3.96
CA ASN A 96 15.12 2.82 3.76
C ASN A 96 16.40 2.40 3.02
N THR A 97 16.66 3.05 1.89
CA THR A 97 17.83 2.83 1.05
C THR A 97 18.67 4.12 0.98
N ASP A 98 19.85 4.05 0.38
CA ASP A 98 20.65 5.26 0.09
C ASP A 98 19.88 6.28 -0.80
N ALA A 99 18.92 5.81 -1.60
CA ALA A 99 18.03 6.63 -2.43
C ALA A 99 16.71 7.01 -1.72
N GLY A 100 16.64 6.81 -0.39
CA GLY A 100 15.49 7.06 0.47
C GLY A 100 14.55 5.85 0.62
N TRP A 101 13.39 6.09 1.23
CA TRP A 101 12.37 5.07 1.45
C TRP A 101 11.82 4.49 0.13
N ARG A 102 11.54 3.19 0.16
CA ARG A 102 10.93 2.41 -0.93
C ARG A 102 9.86 1.49 -0.38
N TYR A 103 8.83 1.27 -1.18
CA TYR A 103 7.74 0.35 -0.84
C TYR A 103 8.17 -1.08 -1.18
N HIS A 104 8.15 -1.98 -0.20
CA HIS A 104 8.58 -3.36 -0.44
C HIS A 104 7.39 -4.28 -0.67
N SER A 105 6.47 -4.35 0.28
CA SER A 105 5.30 -5.22 0.17
C SER A 105 4.21 -4.84 1.17
N ALA A 106 2.98 -5.29 0.98
CA ALA A 106 1.93 -5.17 2.00
C ALA A 106 1.11 -6.43 2.18
N GLN A 107 0.70 -6.64 3.42
CA GLN A 107 -0.43 -7.49 3.76
C GLN A 107 -1.70 -6.62 3.70
N LYS A 108 -2.75 -7.13 3.07
CA LYS A 108 -4.05 -6.45 2.92
C LYS A 108 -5.11 -7.16 3.75
N LEU A 109 -6.03 -6.40 4.33
CA LEU A 109 -7.28 -6.89 4.92
C LEU A 109 -8.45 -6.12 4.30
N GLY A 110 -9.46 -6.86 3.87
CA GLY A 110 -10.74 -6.31 3.41
C GLY A 110 -11.81 -6.32 4.48
N ALA A 111 -13.04 -5.95 4.11
CA ALA A 111 -14.19 -5.96 5.01
C ALA A 111 -14.50 -7.35 5.59
N ASP A 112 -14.24 -8.41 4.82
CA ASP A 112 -14.43 -9.81 5.26
C ASP A 112 -13.39 -10.25 6.30
N ASP A 113 -12.18 -9.66 6.26
CA ASP A 113 -11.10 -9.98 7.20
C ASP A 113 -11.21 -9.16 8.50
N TYR A 114 -11.73 -7.94 8.41
CA TYR A 114 -11.92 -7.04 9.56
C TYR A 114 -13.20 -6.21 9.42
N PRO A 115 -14.29 -6.60 10.12
CA PRO A 115 -15.57 -5.87 10.09
C PRO A 115 -15.63 -4.72 11.11
N GLY A 116 -14.53 -4.42 11.81
CA GLY A 116 -14.49 -3.39 12.85
C GLY A 116 -14.36 -1.97 12.29
N PHE A 117 -14.38 -0.99 13.19
CA PHE A 117 -14.23 0.41 12.80
C PHE A 117 -12.78 0.72 12.37
N PRO A 118 -12.58 1.60 11.37
CA PRO A 118 -11.26 1.93 10.87
C PRO A 118 -10.30 2.51 11.92
N ASP A 119 -10.81 3.21 12.94
CA ASP A 119 -10.00 3.78 14.03
C ASP A 119 -9.62 2.77 15.12
N LYS A 120 -10.13 1.53 15.02
CA LYS A 120 -9.85 0.45 15.98
C LYS A 120 -8.92 -0.63 15.43
N ILE A 121 -8.55 -0.54 14.16
CA ILE A 121 -7.59 -1.50 13.59
C ILE A 121 -6.19 -1.25 14.16
N ASP A 122 -5.44 -2.32 14.36
CA ASP A 122 -4.07 -2.29 14.87
C ASP A 122 -3.23 -3.43 14.27
N PHE A 123 -1.96 -3.49 14.67
CA PHE A 123 -1.04 -4.52 14.19
C PHE A 123 -1.46 -5.96 14.53
N HIS A 124 -2.17 -6.18 15.65
CA HIS A 124 -2.57 -7.52 16.07
C HIS A 124 -3.56 -8.17 15.12
N HIS A 125 -4.36 -7.38 14.41
CA HIS A 125 -5.30 -7.86 13.40
C HIS A 125 -4.54 -8.51 12.22
N PHE A 126 -3.44 -7.90 11.79
CA PHE A 126 -2.56 -8.45 10.76
C PHE A 126 -1.75 -9.64 11.25
N ASP A 127 -1.22 -9.57 12.49
CA ASP A 127 -0.44 -10.64 13.10
C ASP A 127 -1.27 -11.93 13.30
N ARG A 128 -2.60 -11.81 13.45
CA ARG A 128 -3.54 -12.93 13.64
C ARG A 128 -4.28 -13.35 12.38
N ALA A 129 -4.14 -12.63 11.27
CA ALA A 129 -4.82 -12.98 10.02
C ALA A 129 -4.44 -14.40 9.57
N ALA A 130 -5.44 -15.14 9.08
CA ALA A 130 -5.25 -16.53 8.63
C ALA A 130 -4.26 -16.61 7.45
N GLN A 131 -4.25 -15.60 6.58
CA GLN A 131 -3.30 -15.46 5.48
C GLN A 131 -2.40 -14.25 5.74
N LYS A 132 -1.08 -14.50 5.71
CA LYS A 132 -0.04 -13.47 5.90
C LYS A 132 0.69 -13.16 4.59
N ILE A 133 0.00 -13.33 3.47
CA ILE A 133 0.60 -13.10 2.15
C ILE A 133 0.89 -11.60 2.02
N ARG A 134 2.13 -11.28 1.64
CA ARG A 134 2.54 -9.92 1.30
C ARG A 134 2.81 -9.86 -0.20
N PHE A 135 2.15 -8.93 -0.87
CA PHE A 135 2.35 -8.64 -2.29
C PHE A 135 3.24 -7.42 -2.45
#